data_AF-A0A953F6I9-F1
#
_entry.id   AF-A0A953F6I9-F1
#
_cell.length_a   1.000
_cell.length_b   1.000
_cell.length_c   1.000
_cell.angle_alpha   90.00
_cell.angle_beta   90.00
_cell.angle_gamma   90.00
#
_symmetry.space_group_name_H-M   'P 1'
#
loop_
_entity.id
_entity.type
_entity.pdbx_description
1 polymer ?
#
loop_
_entity_poly.entity_id
_entity_poly.type
_entity_poly.pdbx_seq_one_letter_code
_entity_poly.pdbx_strand_id
1 'polypeptide(L)'
;MKKLSFSILALSFSAVLFTSCGGGVSEEVKKELAAFEAEWTKAGEGLAAFGKTIAAEDSAMQAMTPHMVPDSLKPNATPEQLHAVDSLQVVCDGHKVKTAEIKSTFDGFMAAWDKDGKDWASWKEKVEKGEVKEEEVKTAMADWKKKCDAANANVTEWQTALEAVKSECGATCAAQKDAVAAIPAEPVKEEKGKGKK
;
A
#
# COMPACT_ATOMS: atom_id res chain seq x y z
N MET A 1 -16.77 -13.57 5.00
CA MET A 1 -15.39 -13.33 4.51
C MET A 1 -14.43 -14.15 5.37
N LYS A 2 -13.76 -15.15 4.79
CA LYS A 2 -12.79 -16.00 5.50
C LYS A 2 -11.57 -15.13 5.84
N LYS A 3 -11.27 -14.98 7.13
CA LYS A 3 -10.04 -14.33 7.62
C LYS A 3 -8.85 -15.16 7.15
N LEU A 4 -8.13 -14.68 6.14
CA LEU A 4 -6.81 -15.21 5.78
C LEU A 4 -5.85 -14.75 6.88
N SER A 5 -5.62 -15.62 7.86
CA SER A 5 -4.58 -15.45 8.87
C SER A 5 -3.23 -15.53 8.17
N PHE A 6 -2.61 -14.39 7.89
CA PHE A 6 -1.21 -14.28 7.46
C PHE A 6 -0.31 -14.75 8.61
N SER A 7 -0.03 -16.05 8.65
CA SER A 7 1.02 -16.60 9.50
C SER A 7 2.35 -16.27 8.83
N ILE A 8 2.95 -15.15 9.24
CA ILE A 8 4.35 -14.82 8.94
C ILE A 8 5.18 -15.96 9.53
N LEU A 9 5.69 -16.84 8.67
CA LEU A 9 6.60 -17.90 9.07
C LEU A 9 7.89 -17.22 9.55
N ALA A 10 8.10 -17.18 10.87
CA ALA A 10 9.38 -16.82 11.44
C ALA A 10 10.39 -17.90 11.05
N LEU A 11 11.17 -17.64 10.00
CA LEU A 11 12.32 -18.46 9.61
C LEU A 11 13.40 -18.30 10.69
N SER A 12 13.35 -19.17 11.69
CA SER A 12 14.40 -19.33 12.68
C SER A 12 15.65 -19.87 11.99
N PHE A 13 16.62 -18.98 11.76
CA PHE A 13 17.97 -19.29 11.31
C PHE A 13 18.64 -20.24 12.31
N SER A 14 18.82 -21.50 11.93
CA SER A 14 19.81 -22.37 12.53
C SER A 14 21.04 -22.31 11.65
N ALA A 15 22.13 -21.73 12.17
CA ALA A 15 23.44 -21.78 11.54
C ALA A 15 23.92 -23.24 11.53
N VAL A 16 23.58 -24.00 10.49
CA VAL A 16 24.09 -25.36 10.31
C VAL A 16 25.48 -25.24 9.71
N LEU A 17 26.49 -25.36 10.58
CA LEU A 17 27.89 -25.56 10.21
C LEU A 17 28.02 -26.92 9.52
N PHE A 18 27.90 -26.95 8.19
CA PHE A 18 28.15 -28.15 7.39
C PHE A 18 29.63 -28.29 7.06
N THR A 19 30.27 -29.27 7.68
CA THR A 19 31.51 -29.89 7.20
C THR A 19 31.18 -30.73 5.96
N SER A 20 31.45 -30.25 4.74
CA SER A 20 31.46 -31.09 3.54
C SER A 20 32.82 -31.03 2.83
N CYS A 21 33.53 -32.16 2.84
CA CYS A 21 34.61 -32.42 1.91
C CYS A 21 33.99 -32.75 0.54
N GLY A 22 34.20 -31.89 -0.45
CA GLY A 22 34.35 -32.32 -1.85
C GLY A 22 33.25 -32.02 -2.89
N GLY A 23 32.16 -31.31 -2.57
CA GLY A 23 31.07 -31.14 -3.56
C GLY A 23 30.14 -29.93 -3.38
N GLY A 24 30.62 -28.83 -2.81
CA GLY A 24 29.83 -27.59 -2.64
C GLY A 24 30.20 -26.49 -3.63
N VAL A 25 29.33 -25.48 -3.76
CA VAL A 25 29.63 -24.22 -4.44
C VAL A 25 30.78 -23.47 -3.76
N SER A 26 31.46 -22.59 -4.51
CA SER A 26 32.58 -21.79 -4.02
C SER A 26 32.22 -20.91 -2.81
N GLU A 27 33.22 -20.56 -2.00
CA GLU A 27 33.03 -19.66 -0.85
C GLU A 27 32.53 -18.27 -1.28
N GLU A 28 32.92 -17.84 -2.47
CA GLU A 28 32.41 -16.63 -3.11
C GLU A 28 30.90 -16.70 -3.33
N VAL A 29 30.40 -17.81 -3.88
CA VAL A 29 28.95 -18.03 -4.08
C VAL A 29 28.21 -18.07 -2.75
N LYS A 30 28.75 -18.73 -1.72
CA LYS A 30 28.12 -18.77 -0.39
C LYS A 30 27.97 -17.37 0.21
N LYS A 31 29.00 -16.53 0.10
CA LYS A 31 28.95 -15.13 0.54
C LYS A 31 27.91 -14.33 -0.23
N GLU A 32 27.82 -14.53 -1.55
CA GLU A 32 26.84 -13.87 -2.39
C GLU A 32 25.40 -14.26 -2.01
N LEU A 33 25.14 -15.55 -1.77
CA LEU A 33 23.85 -16.06 -1.31
C LEU A 33 23.45 -15.46 0.04
N ALA A 34 24.38 -15.42 0.99
CA ALA A 34 24.11 -14.86 2.32
C ALA A 34 23.82 -13.35 2.27
N ALA A 35 24.56 -12.59 1.44
CA ALA A 35 24.31 -11.17 1.24
C ALA A 35 22.93 -10.92 0.64
N PHE A 36 22.58 -11.67 -0.41
CA PHE A 36 21.27 -11.56 -1.04
C PHE A 36 20.13 -12.00 -0.11
N GLU A 37 20.31 -13.04 0.71
CA GLU A 37 19.30 -13.46 1.67
C GLU A 37 18.96 -12.35 2.68
N ALA A 38 19.95 -11.58 3.12
CA ALA A 38 19.72 -10.41 3.96
C ALA A 38 18.92 -9.31 3.23
N GLU A 39 19.24 -9.05 1.95
CA GLU A 39 18.50 -8.09 1.12
C GLU A 39 17.06 -8.54 0.88
N TRP A 40 16.85 -9.82 0.53
CA TRP A 40 15.54 -10.42 0.31
C TRP A 40 14.67 -10.35 1.56
N THR A 41 15.26 -10.66 2.72
CA THR A 41 14.58 -10.56 4.01
C THR A 41 14.14 -9.13 4.29
N LYS A 42 15.03 -8.15 4.09
CA LYS A 42 14.74 -6.73 4.27
C LYS A 42 13.63 -6.24 3.32
N ALA A 43 13.63 -6.68 2.07
CA ALA A 43 12.55 -6.37 1.12
C ALA A 43 11.21 -6.95 1.61
N GLY A 44 11.21 -8.19 2.12
CA GLY A 44 10.04 -8.83 2.73
C GLY A 44 9.51 -8.07 3.96
N GLU A 45 10.40 -7.57 4.82
CA GLU A 45 10.02 -6.72 5.96
C GLU A 45 9.38 -5.40 5.50
N GLY A 46 9.93 -4.77 4.46
CA GLY A 46 9.38 -3.56 3.84
C GLY A 46 7.97 -3.78 3.28
N LEU A 47 7.77 -4.88 2.55
CA LEU A 47 6.46 -5.29 2.05
C LEU A 47 5.47 -5.54 3.19
N ALA A 48 5.87 -6.26 4.24
CA ALA A 48 5.02 -6.53 5.39
C ALA A 48 4.65 -5.24 6.16
N ALA A 49 5.58 -4.30 6.28
CA ALA A 49 5.33 -3.00 6.89
C ALA A 49 4.33 -2.19 6.05
N PHE A 50 4.54 -2.10 4.74
CA PHE A 50 3.60 -1.43 3.84
C PHE A 50 2.21 -2.08 3.89
N GLY A 51 2.13 -3.41 3.90
CA GLY A 51 0.87 -4.15 4.00
C GLY A 51 0.04 -3.79 5.24
N LYS A 52 0.70 -3.57 6.38
CA LYS A 52 0.02 -3.07 7.59
C LYS A 52 -0.50 -1.64 7.40
N THR A 53 0.31 -0.77 6.81
CA THR A 53 -0.05 0.63 6.55
C THR A 53 -1.26 0.72 5.62
N ILE A 54 -1.22 0.05 4.46
CA ILE A 54 -2.31 0.14 3.48
C ILE A 54 -3.61 -0.50 4.00
N ALA A 55 -3.53 -1.57 4.79
CA ALA A 55 -4.72 -2.17 5.41
C ALA A 55 -5.37 -1.25 6.44
N ALA A 56 -4.56 -0.53 7.24
CA ALA A 56 -5.05 0.46 8.18
C ALA A 56 -5.67 1.66 7.46
N GLU A 57 -5.02 2.16 6.42
CA GLU A 57 -5.49 3.31 5.64
C GLU A 57 -6.77 3.00 4.87
N ASP A 58 -6.84 1.84 4.19
CA ASP A 58 -8.07 1.39 3.53
C ASP A 58 -9.23 1.29 4.53
N SER A 59 -9.00 0.71 5.71
CA SER A 59 -10.02 0.65 6.76
C SER A 59 -10.46 2.03 7.23
N ALA A 60 -9.53 2.96 7.40
CA ALA A 60 -9.82 4.34 7.81
C ALA A 60 -10.61 5.10 6.74
N MET A 61 -10.22 4.97 5.46
CA MET A 61 -10.91 5.56 4.31
C MET A 61 -12.32 5.00 4.15
N GLN A 62 -12.53 3.69 4.31
CA GLN A 62 -13.86 3.09 4.26
C GLN A 62 -14.76 3.54 5.42
N ALA A 63 -14.18 3.76 6.62
CA ALA A 63 -14.90 4.28 7.77
C ALA A 63 -15.16 5.79 7.70
N MET A 64 -14.50 6.52 6.79
CA MET A 64 -14.67 7.95 6.65
C MET A 64 -16.08 8.27 6.15
N THR A 65 -16.87 8.86 7.05
CA THR A 65 -18.16 9.46 6.72
C THR A 65 -17.90 10.91 6.31
N PRO A 66 -18.17 11.25 5.04
CA PRO A 66 -17.97 12.61 4.57
C PRO A 66 -18.93 13.59 5.24
N HIS A 67 -18.53 14.86 5.27
CA HIS A 67 -19.32 15.94 5.88
C HIS A 67 -20.51 16.29 4.97
N MET A 68 -21.63 15.60 5.18
CA MET A 68 -22.89 15.97 4.51
C MET A 68 -23.43 17.28 5.08
N VAL A 69 -24.15 18.03 4.24
CA VAL A 69 -24.94 19.18 4.72
C VAL A 69 -25.99 18.68 5.71
N PRO A 70 -25.98 19.15 6.98
CA PRO A 70 -27.00 18.80 7.96
C PRO A 70 -28.40 19.20 7.47
N ASP A 71 -29.42 18.39 7.78
CA ASP A 71 -30.81 18.68 7.38
C ASP A 71 -31.31 20.04 7.88
N SER A 72 -30.78 20.53 9.00
CA SER A 72 -31.08 21.87 9.53
C SER A 72 -30.53 23.02 8.68
N LEU A 73 -29.46 22.77 7.91
CA LEU A 73 -28.81 23.77 7.05
C LEU A 73 -29.31 23.70 5.60
N LYS A 74 -29.82 22.55 5.14
CA LYS A 74 -30.31 22.36 3.77
C LYS A 74 -31.32 23.43 3.29
N PRO A 75 -32.30 23.88 4.10
CA PRO A 75 -33.25 24.92 3.68
C PRO A 75 -32.60 26.29 3.41
N ASN A 76 -31.42 26.52 3.96
CA ASN A 76 -30.69 27.79 3.84
C ASN A 76 -29.57 27.75 2.79
N ALA A 77 -29.29 26.56 2.23
CA ALA A 77 -28.25 26.37 1.23
C ALA A 77 -28.75 26.75 -0.16
N THR A 78 -27.93 27.45 -0.94
CA THR A 78 -28.22 27.62 -2.38
C THR A 78 -27.97 26.32 -3.15
N PRO A 79 -28.58 26.12 -4.33
CA PRO A 79 -28.28 24.98 -5.20
C PRO A 79 -26.79 24.83 -5.49
N GLU A 80 -26.07 25.94 -5.67
CA GLU A 80 -24.62 25.94 -5.92
C GLU A 80 -23.83 25.44 -4.70
N GLN A 81 -24.24 25.81 -3.49
CA GLN A 81 -23.60 25.33 -2.25
C GLN A 81 -23.82 23.83 -2.05
N LEU A 82 -25.04 23.34 -2.29
CA LEU A 82 -25.34 21.91 -2.26
C LEU A 82 -24.50 21.15 -3.30
N HIS A 83 -24.48 21.64 -4.54
CA HIS A 83 -23.69 21.04 -5.62
C HIS A 83 -22.18 21.02 -5.31
N ALA A 84 -21.64 22.06 -4.66
CA ALA A 84 -20.24 22.12 -4.27
C ALA A 84 -19.90 21.02 -3.24
N VAL A 85 -20.74 20.84 -2.22
CA VAL A 85 -20.56 19.77 -1.22
C VAL A 85 -20.71 18.38 -1.86
N ASP A 86 -21.68 18.20 -2.75
CA ASP A 86 -21.88 16.94 -3.48
C ASP A 86 -20.72 16.63 -4.45
N SER A 87 -20.10 17.64 -5.05
CA SER A 87 -18.91 17.44 -5.90
C SER A 87 -17.71 16.98 -5.08
N LEU A 88 -17.51 17.54 -3.89
CA LEU A 88 -16.45 17.12 -2.96
C LEU A 88 -16.70 15.72 -2.41
N GLN A 89 -17.97 15.33 -2.24
CA GLN A 89 -18.36 13.96 -1.90
C GLN A 89 -17.86 12.95 -2.93
N VAL A 90 -18.08 13.22 -4.21
CA VAL A 90 -17.61 12.35 -5.31
C VAL A 90 -16.09 12.22 -5.30
N VAL A 91 -15.37 13.29 -4.99
CA VAL A 91 -13.90 13.26 -4.85
C VAL A 91 -13.48 12.38 -3.67
N CYS A 92 -14.15 12.49 -2.51
CA CYS A 92 -13.91 11.62 -1.35
C CYS A 92 -14.11 10.14 -1.69
N ASP A 93 -15.18 9.79 -2.39
CA ASP A 93 -15.43 8.41 -2.80
C ASP A 93 -14.39 7.92 -3.82
N GLY A 94 -13.89 8.80 -4.68
CA GLY A 94 -12.74 8.53 -5.56
C GLY A 94 -11.47 8.17 -4.79
N HIS A 95 -11.18 8.84 -3.66
CA HIS A 95 -10.02 8.52 -2.81
C HIS A 95 -10.13 7.14 -2.16
N LYS A 96 -11.33 6.74 -1.75
CA LYS A 96 -11.60 5.39 -1.24
C LYS A 96 -11.29 4.34 -2.31
N VAL A 97 -11.74 4.57 -3.54
CA VAL A 97 -11.48 3.67 -4.68
C VAL A 97 -9.98 3.57 -4.96
N LYS A 98 -9.28 4.71 -5.07
CA LYS A 98 -7.81 4.72 -5.29
C LYS A 98 -7.06 3.95 -4.20
N THR A 99 -7.43 4.13 -2.92
CA THR A 99 -6.80 3.41 -1.80
C THR A 99 -7.04 1.90 -1.91
N ALA A 100 -8.28 1.49 -2.22
CA ALA A 100 -8.63 0.10 -2.42
C ALA A 100 -7.91 -0.53 -3.64
N GLU A 101 -7.70 0.23 -4.71
CA GLU A 101 -6.92 -0.20 -5.87
C GLU A 101 -5.46 -0.43 -5.49
N ILE A 102 -4.82 0.53 -4.81
CA ILE A 102 -3.44 0.36 -4.29
C ILE A 102 -3.35 -0.91 -3.47
N LYS A 103 -4.28 -1.10 -2.53
CA LYS A 103 -4.35 -2.31 -1.70
C LYS A 103 -4.48 -3.58 -2.54
N SER A 104 -5.38 -3.59 -3.52
CA SER A 104 -5.59 -4.76 -4.39
C SER A 104 -4.34 -5.08 -5.20
N THR A 105 -3.61 -4.08 -5.72
CA THR A 105 -2.37 -4.32 -6.46
C THR A 105 -1.28 -4.89 -5.54
N PHE A 106 -1.18 -4.38 -4.32
CA PHE A 106 -0.27 -4.88 -3.30
C PHE A 106 -0.60 -6.33 -2.90
N ASP A 107 -1.87 -6.64 -2.61
CA ASP A 107 -2.31 -7.99 -2.26
C ASP A 107 -1.98 -8.99 -3.39
N GLY A 108 -2.19 -8.58 -4.65
CA GLY A 108 -1.84 -9.38 -5.83
C GLY A 108 -0.34 -9.63 -5.94
N PHE A 109 0.49 -8.62 -5.68
CA PHE A 109 1.94 -8.76 -5.66
C PHE A 109 2.41 -9.66 -4.51
N MET A 110 1.83 -9.53 -3.31
CA MET A 110 2.19 -10.36 -2.15
C MET A 110 1.99 -11.85 -2.41
N ALA A 111 0.95 -12.23 -3.15
CA ALA A 111 0.76 -13.62 -3.55
C ALA A 111 1.89 -14.15 -4.44
N ALA A 112 2.44 -13.31 -5.33
CA ALA A 112 3.60 -13.66 -6.14
C ALA A 112 4.89 -13.69 -5.31
N TRP A 113 5.07 -12.71 -4.41
CA TRP A 113 6.22 -12.66 -3.50
C TRP A 113 6.29 -13.88 -2.57
N ASP A 114 5.16 -14.32 -2.02
CA ASP A 114 5.10 -15.52 -1.17
C ASP A 114 5.47 -16.81 -1.93
N LYS A 115 5.10 -16.87 -3.22
CA LYS A 115 5.52 -17.96 -4.10
C LYS A 115 7.03 -17.89 -4.36
N ASP A 116 7.51 -16.72 -4.75
CA ASP A 116 8.93 -16.48 -5.02
C ASP A 116 9.81 -16.77 -3.79
N GLY A 117 9.34 -16.47 -2.57
CA GLY A 117 10.05 -16.79 -1.34
C GLY A 117 10.21 -18.29 -1.09
N LYS A 118 9.20 -19.10 -1.46
CA LYS A 118 9.30 -20.58 -1.40
C LYS A 118 10.24 -21.11 -2.48
N ASP A 119 10.14 -20.56 -3.68
CA ASP A 119 10.99 -20.93 -4.80
C ASP A 119 12.46 -20.58 -4.52
N TRP A 120 12.72 -19.41 -3.88
CA TRP A 120 14.03 -18.99 -3.38
C TRP A 120 14.59 -19.98 -2.36
N ALA A 121 13.82 -20.30 -1.32
CA ALA A 121 14.26 -21.21 -0.27
C ALA A 121 14.60 -22.61 -0.82
N SER A 122 13.74 -23.15 -1.70
CA SER A 122 13.99 -24.45 -2.33
C SER A 122 15.19 -24.43 -3.27
N TRP A 123 15.35 -23.36 -4.05
CA TRP A 123 16.51 -23.21 -4.93
C TRP A 123 17.81 -23.10 -4.13
N LYS A 124 17.84 -22.26 -3.08
CA LYS A 124 19.00 -22.08 -2.21
C LYS A 124 19.44 -23.40 -1.58
N GLU A 125 18.50 -24.20 -1.09
CA GLU A 125 18.80 -25.54 -0.52
C GLU A 125 19.52 -26.45 -1.53
N LYS A 126 19.10 -26.43 -2.81
CA LYS A 126 19.77 -27.19 -3.87
C LYS A 126 21.18 -26.68 -4.15
N VAL A 127 21.37 -25.36 -4.12
CA VAL A 127 22.70 -24.76 -4.29
C VAL A 127 23.63 -25.18 -3.14
N GLU A 128 23.15 -25.15 -1.90
CA GLU A 128 23.92 -25.56 -0.71
C GLU A 128 24.27 -27.06 -0.73
N LYS A 129 23.41 -27.90 -1.31
CA LYS A 129 23.68 -29.33 -1.56
C LYS A 129 24.63 -29.60 -2.74
N GLY A 130 25.02 -28.57 -3.49
CA GLY A 130 25.84 -28.71 -4.70
C GLY A 130 25.09 -29.32 -5.90
N GLU A 131 23.75 -29.31 -5.86
CA GLU A 131 22.90 -29.85 -6.94
C GLU A 131 22.75 -28.86 -8.12
N VAL A 132 23.25 -27.62 -7.95
CA VAL A 132 23.22 -26.55 -8.97
C VAL A 132 24.65 -26.17 -9.31
N LYS A 133 24.96 -26.06 -10.61
CA LYS A 133 26.31 -25.68 -11.06
C LYS A 133 26.58 -24.21 -10.82
N GLU A 134 27.83 -23.84 -10.56
CA GLU A 134 28.20 -22.46 -10.24
C GLU A 134 27.80 -21.44 -11.32
N GLU A 135 27.90 -21.79 -12.60
CA GLU A 135 27.47 -20.91 -13.70
C GLU A 135 25.97 -20.67 -13.67
N GLU A 136 25.18 -21.71 -13.37
CA GLU A 136 23.72 -21.61 -13.23
C GLU A 136 23.34 -20.78 -12.00
N VAL A 137 24.15 -20.84 -10.93
CA VAL A 137 23.96 -20.01 -9.75
C VAL A 137 24.09 -18.53 -10.09
N LYS A 138 25.14 -18.14 -10.82
CA LYS A 138 25.38 -16.74 -11.21
C LYS A 138 24.24 -16.17 -12.06
N THR A 139 23.72 -16.96 -13.01
CA THR A 139 22.56 -16.55 -13.82
C THR A 139 21.30 -16.39 -12.96
N ALA A 140 20.98 -17.38 -12.13
CA ALA A 140 19.79 -17.33 -11.28
C ALA A 140 19.87 -16.19 -10.25
N MET A 141 21.04 -15.92 -9.67
CA MET A 141 21.25 -14.80 -8.75
C MET A 141 20.93 -13.45 -9.39
N ALA A 142 21.24 -13.25 -10.67
CA ALA A 142 20.88 -12.01 -11.37
C ALA A 142 19.36 -11.83 -11.46
N ASP A 143 18.61 -12.92 -11.69
CA ASP A 143 17.15 -12.87 -11.75
C ASP A 143 16.51 -12.71 -10.37
N TRP A 144 17.07 -13.34 -9.34
CA TRP A 144 16.66 -13.12 -7.95
C TRP A 144 16.88 -11.67 -7.49
N LYS A 145 18.03 -11.08 -7.82
CA LYS A 145 18.31 -9.66 -7.57
C LYS A 145 17.30 -8.74 -8.24
N LYS A 146 16.99 -8.97 -9.52
CA LYS A 146 15.93 -8.20 -10.23
C LYS A 146 14.58 -8.27 -9.53
N LYS A 147 14.17 -9.45 -9.02
CA LYS A 147 12.92 -9.60 -8.27
C LYS A 147 12.93 -8.80 -6.96
N CYS A 148 14.06 -8.82 -6.24
CA CYS A 148 14.25 -8.03 -5.01
C CYS A 148 14.20 -6.52 -5.30
N ASP A 149 14.90 -6.07 -6.34
CA ASP A 149 14.90 -4.67 -6.77
C ASP A 149 13.50 -4.20 -7.18
N ALA A 150 12.78 -5.02 -7.94
CA ALA A 150 11.39 -4.74 -8.31
C ALA A 150 10.46 -4.64 -7.09
N ALA A 151 10.65 -5.49 -6.08
CA ALA A 151 9.89 -5.41 -4.85
C ALA A 151 10.13 -4.08 -4.10
N ASN A 152 11.38 -3.65 -3.98
CA ASN A 152 11.74 -2.38 -3.35
C ASN A 152 11.19 -1.17 -4.12
N ALA A 153 11.24 -1.23 -5.46
CA ALA A 153 10.67 -0.20 -6.33
C ALA A 153 9.14 -0.12 -6.14
N ASN A 154 8.43 -1.24 -6.21
CA ASN A 154 6.97 -1.29 -6.04
C ASN A 154 6.54 -0.74 -4.67
N VAL A 155 7.25 -1.09 -3.59
CA VAL A 155 6.98 -0.53 -2.25
C VAL A 155 7.08 1.00 -2.25
N THR A 156 8.12 1.55 -2.88
CA THR A 156 8.33 3.00 -2.98
C THR A 156 7.21 3.67 -3.79
N GLU A 157 6.82 3.06 -4.91
CA GLU A 157 5.73 3.55 -5.76
C GLU A 157 4.39 3.56 -5.01
N TRP A 158 4.05 2.46 -4.33
CA TRP A 158 2.79 2.40 -3.57
C TRP A 158 2.79 3.34 -2.38
N GLN A 159 3.92 3.51 -1.67
CA GLN A 159 4.04 4.50 -0.60
C GLN A 159 3.81 5.90 -1.13
N THR A 160 4.41 6.24 -2.27
CA THR A 160 4.23 7.55 -2.91
C THR A 160 2.78 7.77 -3.32
N ALA A 161 2.16 6.77 -3.96
CA ALA A 161 0.74 6.84 -4.36
C ALA A 161 -0.19 6.98 -3.15
N LEU A 162 0.07 6.25 -2.06
CA LEU A 162 -0.73 6.33 -0.84
C LEU A 162 -0.61 7.69 -0.16
N GLU A 163 0.60 8.25 -0.06
CA GLU A 163 0.80 9.59 0.50
C GLU A 163 0.14 10.69 -0.34
N ALA A 164 0.14 10.54 -1.68
CA ALA A 164 -0.60 11.44 -2.55
C ALA A 164 -2.11 11.38 -2.27
N VAL A 165 -2.70 10.19 -2.17
CA VAL A 165 -4.12 10.02 -1.84
C VAL A 165 -4.45 10.60 -0.46
N LYS A 166 -3.61 10.37 0.55
CA LYS A 166 -3.80 10.94 1.90
C LYS A 166 -3.79 12.46 1.90
N SER A 167 -2.85 13.07 1.15
CA SER A 167 -2.76 14.52 1.01
C SER A 167 -4.01 15.10 0.31
N GLU A 168 -4.42 14.50 -0.82
CA GLU A 168 -5.63 14.89 -1.54
C GLU A 168 -6.89 14.73 -0.69
N CYS A 169 -6.99 13.65 0.08
CA CYS A 169 -8.09 13.39 0.99
C CYS A 169 -8.16 14.45 2.09
N GLY A 170 -7.05 14.77 2.75
CA GLY A 170 -6.99 15.82 3.77
C GLY A 170 -7.45 17.18 3.25
N ALA A 171 -7.01 17.57 2.04
CA ALA A 171 -7.46 18.79 1.39
C ALA A 171 -8.97 18.75 1.07
N THR A 172 -9.48 17.62 0.59
CA THR A 172 -10.90 17.44 0.27
C THR A 172 -11.77 17.53 1.53
N CYS A 173 -11.36 16.90 2.64
CA CYS A 173 -12.06 16.99 3.92
C CYS A 173 -12.11 18.43 4.45
N ALA A 174 -10.99 19.17 4.36
CA ALA A 174 -10.96 20.58 4.74
C ALA A 174 -11.91 21.42 3.89
N ALA A 175 -11.86 21.26 2.56
CA ALA A 175 -12.75 21.96 1.64
C ALA A 175 -14.23 21.63 1.89
N GLN A 176 -14.56 20.37 2.20
CA GLN A 176 -15.93 19.96 2.49
C GLN A 176 -16.44 20.59 3.79
N LYS A 177 -15.59 20.61 4.83
CA LYS A 177 -15.91 21.28 6.09
C LYS A 177 -16.17 22.78 5.88
N ASP A 178 -15.31 23.46 5.12
CA ASP A 178 -15.44 24.89 4.85
C ASP A 178 -16.68 25.20 3.99
N ALA A 179 -16.99 24.35 3.00
CA ALA A 179 -18.19 24.47 2.18
C ALA A 179 -19.48 24.34 3.01
N VAL A 180 -19.52 23.39 3.97
CA VAL A 180 -20.65 23.25 4.89
C VAL A 180 -20.74 24.46 5.84
N ALA A 181 -19.61 24.95 6.36
CA ALA A 181 -19.57 26.11 7.25
C ALA A 181 -19.99 27.42 6.56
N ALA A 182 -19.87 27.51 5.25
CA ALA A 182 -20.31 28.66 4.46
C ALA A 182 -21.84 28.72 4.25
N ILE A 183 -22.58 27.65 4.58
CA ILE A 183 -24.04 27.65 4.52
C ILE A 183 -24.58 28.41 5.74
N PRO A 184 -25.42 29.46 5.54
CA PRO A 184 -25.88 30.27 6.64
C PRO A 184 -26.83 29.49 7.57
N ALA A 185 -26.71 29.73 8.88
CA ALA A 185 -27.56 29.08 9.89
C ALA A 185 -29.02 29.60 9.88
N GLU A 186 -29.24 30.79 9.34
CA GLU A 186 -30.57 31.37 9.13
C GLU A 186 -30.74 31.74 7.64
N PRO A 187 -31.96 31.71 7.10
CA PRO A 187 -32.22 32.14 5.74
C PRO A 187 -31.82 33.61 5.59
N VAL A 188 -31.04 33.92 4.55
CA VAL A 188 -30.70 35.30 4.20
C VAL A 188 -32.01 36.00 3.85
N LYS A 189 -32.46 36.93 4.70
CA LYS A 189 -33.63 37.76 4.41
C LYS A 189 -33.32 38.55 3.14
N GLU A 190 -34.01 38.27 2.03
CA GLU A 190 -34.07 39.21 0.92
C GLU A 190 -34.55 40.55 1.51
N GLU A 191 -33.71 41.58 1.48
CA GLU A 191 -34.19 42.95 1.63
C GLU A 191 -35.10 43.26 0.44
N LYS A 192 -36.39 42.94 0.57
CA LYS A 192 -37.43 43.51 -0.26
C LYS A 192 -37.57 44.99 0.12
N GLY A 193 -36.78 45.86 -0.51
CA GLY A 193 -36.96 47.30 -0.42
C GLY A 193 -35.92 48.03 -1.27
N LYS A 194 -36.26 48.95 -2.17
CA LYS A 194 -37.50 49.70 -2.38
C LYS A 194 -37.60 50.01 -3.87
N GLY A 195 -38.69 49.60 -4.51
CA GLY A 195 -39.18 50.33 -5.68
C GLY A 195 -39.41 51.77 -5.25
N LYS A 196 -38.57 52.68 -5.75
CA LYS A 196 -38.87 54.11 -5.70
C LYS A 196 -39.89 54.38 -6.81
N LYS A 197 -41.04 54.88 -6.35
CA LYS A 197 -42.09 55.53 -7.13
C LYS A 197 -41.53 56.59 -8.07
#